data_AF-A0A167N3P8-F1
#
_entry.id   AF-A0A167N3P8-F1
#
_cell.length_a   1.000
_cell.length_b   1.000
_cell.length_c   1.000
_cell.angle_alpha   90.00
_cell.angle_beta   90.00
_cell.angle_gamma   90.00
#
_symmetry.space_group_name_H-M   'P 1'
#
loop_
_entity.id
_entity.type
_entity.pdbx_description
1 polymer ?
#
loop_
_entity_poly.entity_id
_entity_poly.type
_entity_poly.pdbx_seq_one_letter_code
_entity_poly.pdbx_strand_id
1 'polypeptide(L)'
;PISSLDLNLLLCLQLLLQERSVTKAAKRMNVTPSAVSKSLAKLRDWFDDPLFVKTPLGLLPTPLTVSLEQDLADWMQIGNQIVDKFHHSSPGGLKFVLAAETPLMLIRFNTLLEQVNERYPQATVKL
;
A
#
# COMPACT_ATOMS: atom_id res chain seq x y z
N PRO A 1 -6.80 -5.11 -22.51
CA PRO A 1 -5.84 -6.01 -21.81
C PRO A 1 -5.10 -5.27 -20.68
N ILE A 2 -5.18 -5.76 -19.45
CA ILE A 2 -4.63 -5.12 -18.24
C ILE A 2 -3.09 -4.93 -18.31
N SER A 3 -2.40 -5.68 -19.18
CA SER A 3 -0.95 -5.65 -19.37
C SER A 3 -0.36 -4.32 -19.85
N SER A 4 -1.18 -3.38 -20.35
CA SER A 4 -0.71 -2.04 -20.73
C SER A 4 -1.03 -0.95 -19.70
N LEU A 5 -1.83 -1.26 -18.67
CA LEU A 5 -2.27 -0.26 -17.69
C LEU A 5 -1.32 -0.26 -16.50
N ASP A 6 -0.58 0.83 -16.34
CA ASP A 6 0.37 1.03 -15.25
C ASP A 6 -0.40 1.20 -13.93
N LEU A 7 -0.04 0.43 -12.90
CA LEU A 7 -0.69 0.47 -11.58
C LEU A 7 -0.63 1.86 -10.94
N ASN A 8 0.40 2.64 -11.27
CA ASN A 8 0.51 4.02 -10.80
C ASN A 8 -0.60 4.92 -11.35
N LEU A 9 -1.19 4.59 -12.50
CA LEU A 9 -2.33 5.31 -13.06
C LEU A 9 -3.61 5.04 -12.24
N LEU A 10 -3.83 3.80 -11.82
CA LEU A 10 -4.96 3.45 -10.95
C LEU A 10 -4.84 4.13 -9.58
N LEU A 11 -3.64 4.10 -8.99
CA LEU A 11 -3.35 4.83 -7.75
C LEU A 11 -3.56 6.35 -7.93
N CYS A 12 -3.10 6.91 -9.05
CA CYS A 12 -3.31 8.32 -9.37
C CYS A 12 -4.80 8.67 -9.44
N LEU A 13 -5.61 7.82 -10.10
CA LEU A 13 -7.05 8.02 -10.25
C LEU A 13 -7.76 8.01 -8.89
N GLN A 14 -7.43 7.03 -8.04
CA GLN A 14 -7.99 6.94 -6.68
C GLN A 14 -7.66 8.18 -5.83
N LEU A 15 -6.40 8.64 -5.88
CA LEU A 15 -5.98 9.80 -5.08
C LEU A 15 -6.58 11.11 -5.59
N LEU A 16 -6.80 11.25 -6.89
CA LEU A 16 -7.54 12.39 -7.45
C LEU A 16 -9.02 12.38 -7.03
N LEU A 17 -9.64 11.20 -6.95
CA LEU A 17 -11.00 11.02 -6.42
C LEU A 17 -11.11 11.45 -4.95
N GLN A 18 -10.13 11.11 -4.12
CA GLN A 18 -10.12 11.47 -2.69
C GLN A 18 -9.79 12.95 -2.44
N GLU A 19 -8.72 13.45 -3.07
CA GLU A 19 -8.19 14.78 -2.74
C GLU A 19 -8.84 15.92 -3.54
N ARG A 20 -9.51 15.59 -4.66
CA ARG A 20 -10.13 16.55 -5.60
C ARG A 20 -9.16 17.66 -6.05
N SER A 21 -7.86 17.36 -6.05
CA SER A 21 -6.78 18.31 -6.35
C SER A 21 -5.53 17.61 -6.86
N VAL A 22 -5.02 18.04 -8.02
CA VAL A 22 -3.77 17.53 -8.61
C VAL A 22 -2.59 17.69 -7.66
N THR A 23 -2.48 18.85 -7.01
CA THR A 23 -1.34 19.19 -6.16
C THR A 23 -1.31 18.32 -4.89
N LYS A 24 -2.48 18.11 -4.26
CA LYS A 24 -2.58 17.24 -3.08
C LYS A 24 -2.35 15.77 -3.44
N ALA A 25 -2.93 15.31 -4.55
CA ALA A 25 -2.69 13.96 -5.05
C ALA A 25 -1.21 13.73 -5.36
N ALA A 26 -0.53 14.68 -6.01
CA ALA A 26 0.91 14.61 -6.28
C ALA A 26 1.74 14.50 -5.00
N LYS A 27 1.41 15.30 -3.98
CA LYS A 27 2.07 15.24 -2.66
C LYS A 27 1.89 13.87 -2.02
N ARG A 28 0.68 13.28 -2.10
CA ARG A 28 0.37 11.97 -1.51
C ARG A 28 1.01 10.81 -2.26
N MET A 29 1.14 10.92 -3.57
CA MET A 29 1.91 10.00 -4.41
C MET A 29 3.43 10.17 -4.30
N ASN A 30 3.89 11.23 -3.62
CA ASN A 30 5.31 11.62 -3.54
C ASN A 30 5.95 11.86 -4.92
N VAL A 31 5.19 12.48 -5.84
CA VAL A 31 5.62 12.83 -7.21
C VAL A 31 5.36 14.30 -7.51
N THR A 32 5.83 14.78 -8.66
CA THR A 32 5.57 16.16 -9.10
C THR A 32 4.14 16.31 -9.64
N PRO A 33 3.51 17.51 -9.53
CA PRO A 33 2.19 17.78 -10.15
C PRO A 33 2.16 17.55 -11.67
N SER A 34 3.30 17.73 -12.35
CA SER A 34 3.45 17.43 -13.78
C SER A 34 3.34 15.94 -14.08
N ALA A 35 3.86 15.08 -13.19
CA ALA A 35 3.73 13.63 -13.32
C ALA A 35 2.25 13.20 -13.18
N VAL A 36 1.54 13.73 -12.19
CA VAL A 36 0.09 13.48 -12.03
C VAL A 36 -0.71 13.95 -13.24
N SER A 37 -0.38 15.13 -13.79
CA SER A 37 -1.04 15.64 -15.00
C SER A 37 -0.81 14.75 -16.22
N LYS A 38 0.41 14.20 -16.37
CA LYS A 38 0.74 13.24 -17.43
C LYS A 38 0.02 11.90 -17.25
N SER A 39 -0.08 11.40 -16.01
CA SER A 39 -0.87 10.22 -15.68
C SER A 39 -2.35 10.42 -15.99
N LEU A 40 -2.91 11.59 -15.65
CA LEU A 40 -4.28 11.93 -15.96
C LEU A 40 -4.53 12.02 -17.47
N ALA A 41 -3.59 12.56 -18.26
CA ALA A 41 -3.71 12.56 -19.72
C ALA A 41 -3.79 11.13 -20.29
N LYS A 42 -2.91 10.23 -19.84
CA LYS A 42 -2.95 8.82 -20.25
C LYS A 42 -4.26 8.12 -19.86
N LEU A 43 -4.75 8.40 -18.65
CA LEU A 43 -6.03 7.86 -18.19
C LEU A 43 -7.18 8.35 -19.08
N ARG A 44 -7.18 9.63 -19.46
CA ARG A 44 -8.18 10.19 -20.38
C ARG A 44 -8.18 9.49 -21.74
N ASP A 45 -6.98 9.27 -22.30
CA ASP A 45 -6.84 8.56 -23.58
C ASP A 45 -7.31 7.10 -23.49
N TRP A 46 -7.13 6.45 -22.32
CA TRP A 46 -7.48 5.06 -22.13
C TRP A 46 -8.98 4.83 -21.89
N PHE A 47 -9.61 5.73 -21.13
CA PHE A 47 -11.04 5.68 -20.84
C PHE A 47 -11.91 6.42 -21.87
N ASP A 48 -11.28 7.16 -22.79
CA ASP A 48 -11.93 8.08 -23.73
C ASP A 48 -12.90 9.06 -23.03
N ASP A 49 -12.52 9.51 -21.83
CA ASP A 49 -13.32 10.38 -20.96
C ASP A 49 -12.41 11.39 -20.26
N PRO A 50 -12.84 12.65 -20.05
CA PRO A 50 -12.03 13.65 -19.37
C PRO A 50 -11.73 13.32 -17.89
N LEU A 51 -12.47 12.37 -17.30
CA LEU A 51 -12.44 11.85 -15.92
C LEU A 51 -12.71 12.89 -14.83
N PHE A 52 -12.08 14.05 -14.93
CA PHE A 52 -12.29 15.18 -14.06
C PHE A 52 -12.35 16.49 -14.84
N VAL A 53 -13.29 17.34 -14.46
CA VAL A 53 -13.49 18.69 -14.97
C VAL A 53 -12.96 19.69 -13.94
N LYS A 54 -12.21 20.68 -14.43
CA LYS A 54 -11.68 21.74 -13.59
C LYS A 54 -12.78 22.77 -13.31
N THR A 55 -13.03 23.04 -12.04
CA THR A 55 -14.02 24.01 -11.57
C THR A 55 -13.38 24.98 -10.57
N PRO A 56 -13.99 26.14 -10.30
CA PRO A 56 -13.45 27.09 -9.31
C PRO A 56 -13.29 26.51 -7.91
N LEU A 57 -14.01 25.43 -7.57
CA LEU A 57 -13.91 24.72 -6.30
C LEU A 57 -12.86 23.60 -6.29
N GLY A 58 -12.28 23.24 -7.44
CA GLY A 58 -11.28 22.18 -7.57
C GLY A 58 -11.54 21.25 -8.75
N LEU A 59 -11.26 19.96 -8.58
CA LEU A 59 -11.57 18.93 -9.59
C LEU A 59 -12.90 18.25 -9.25
N LEU A 60 -13.82 18.25 -10.22
CA LEU A 60 -15.07 17.51 -10.15
C LEU A 60 -14.99 16.26 -11.04
N PRO A 61 -15.30 15.06 -10.54
CA PRO A 61 -15.29 13.83 -11.32
C PRO A 61 -16.47 13.79 -12.29
N THR A 62 -16.28 13.12 -13.41
CA THR A 62 -17.33 12.76 -14.37
C THR A 62 -18.18 11.60 -13.83
N PRO A 63 -19.38 11.36 -14.40
CA PRO A 63 -20.18 10.20 -14.03
C PRO A 63 -19.42 8.87 -14.18
N LEU A 64 -18.56 8.75 -15.19
CA LEU A 64 -17.70 7.58 -15.37
C LEU A 64 -16.75 7.42 -14.18
N THR A 65 -16.03 8.47 -13.81
CA THR A 65 -15.10 8.43 -12.67
C THR A 65 -15.79 8.10 -11.34
N VAL A 66 -17.03 8.55 -11.16
CA VAL A 66 -17.85 8.17 -9.98
C VAL A 66 -18.23 6.69 -10.03
N SER A 67 -18.61 6.16 -11.20
CA SER A 67 -18.93 4.73 -11.34
C SER A 67 -17.74 3.82 -11.03
N LEU A 68 -16.51 4.28 -11.29
CA LEU A 68 -15.27 3.55 -11.02
C LEU A 68 -14.81 3.65 -9.55
N GLU A 69 -15.42 4.49 -8.73
CA GLU A 69 -14.97 4.76 -7.36
C GLU A 69 -14.96 3.48 -6.51
N GLN A 70 -16.02 2.68 -6.60
CA GLN A 70 -16.13 1.43 -5.84
C GLN A 70 -15.14 0.38 -6.36
N ASP A 71 -15.04 0.20 -7.68
CA ASP A 71 -14.13 -0.77 -8.28
C ASP A 71 -12.66 -0.48 -7.93
N LEU A 72 -12.28 0.81 -7.91
CA LEU A 72 -10.94 1.23 -7.49
C LEU A 72 -10.68 0.99 -6.01
N ALA A 73 -11.69 1.18 -5.16
CA ALA A 73 -11.57 0.90 -3.73
C ALA A 73 -11.33 -0.61 -3.48
N ASP A 74 -12.11 -1.45 -4.15
CA ASP A 74 -11.99 -2.91 -4.05
C ASP A 74 -10.63 -3.40 -4.58
N TRP A 75 -10.17 -2.85 -5.71
CA TRP A 75 -8.85 -3.17 -6.25
C TRP A 75 -7.71 -2.82 -5.28
N MET A 76 -7.79 -1.66 -4.63
CA MET A 76 -6.81 -1.22 -3.65
C MET A 76 -6.84 -2.05 -2.37
N GLN A 77 -8.02 -2.53 -1.96
CA GLN A 77 -8.14 -3.48 -0.86
C GLN A 77 -7.43 -4.80 -1.20
N ILE A 78 -7.62 -5.33 -2.40
CA ILE A 78 -6.91 -6.53 -2.86
C ILE A 78 -5.40 -6.28 -2.91
N GLY A 79 -4.97 -5.14 -3.43
CA GLY A 79 -3.56 -4.74 -3.45
C GLY A 79 -2.93 -4.73 -2.06
N ASN A 80 -3.61 -4.11 -1.08
CA ASN A 80 -3.15 -4.11 0.32
C ASN A 80 -3.11 -5.52 0.92
N GLN A 81 -4.11 -6.36 0.65
CA GLN A 81 -4.10 -7.76 1.12
C GLN A 81 -2.92 -8.57 0.56
N ILE A 82 -2.55 -8.32 -0.70
CA ILE A 82 -1.38 -8.97 -1.31
C ILE A 82 -0.11 -8.52 -0.59
N VAL A 83 0.07 -7.21 -0.39
CA VAL A 83 1.21 -6.65 0.33
C VAL A 83 1.29 -7.18 1.77
N ASP A 84 0.16 -7.24 2.47
CA ASP A 84 0.08 -7.80 3.83
C ASP A 84 0.47 -9.28 3.85
N LYS A 85 0.03 -10.08 2.87
CA LYS A 85 0.45 -11.48 2.75
C LYS A 85 1.95 -11.62 2.50
N PHE A 86 2.55 -10.73 1.72
CA PHE A 86 4.01 -10.69 1.55
C PHE A 86 4.72 -10.35 2.86
N HIS A 87 4.21 -9.40 3.64
CA HIS A 87 4.76 -9.08 4.95
C HIS A 87 4.64 -10.23 5.97
N HIS A 88 3.61 -11.08 5.86
CA HIS A 88 3.42 -12.23 6.74
C HIS A 88 4.15 -13.52 6.28
N SER A 89 4.68 -13.57 5.05
CA SER A 89 5.26 -14.80 4.48
C SER A 89 6.79 -14.93 4.62
N SER A 90 7.44 -14.05 5.37
CA SER A 90 8.81 -14.31 5.85
C SER A 90 9.12 -13.47 7.08
N PRO A 91 9.08 -14.04 8.29
CA PRO A 91 9.82 -13.51 9.42
C PRO A 91 11.33 -13.81 9.23
N GLY A 92 11.90 -13.35 8.11
CA GLY A 92 13.35 -13.33 7.94
C GLY A 92 13.91 -12.21 8.81
N GLY A 93 14.43 -12.56 9.99
CA GLY A 93 15.07 -11.60 10.90
C GLY A 93 14.24 -11.14 12.09
N LEU A 94 13.33 -11.97 12.61
CA LEU A 94 12.79 -11.74 13.95
C LEU A 94 13.94 -11.77 14.97
N LYS A 95 14.18 -10.61 15.61
CA LYS A 95 15.03 -10.50 16.78
C LYS A 95 14.15 -10.52 18.02
N PHE A 96 14.22 -11.60 18.77
CA PHE A 96 13.60 -11.67 20.09
C PHE A 96 14.60 -11.15 21.12
N VAL A 97 14.22 -10.10 21.86
CA VAL A 97 14.97 -9.58 23.02
C VAL A 97 14.21 -10.01 24.26
N LEU A 98 14.80 -10.92 25.04
CA LEU A 98 14.19 -11.50 26.23
C LEU A 98 14.75 -10.82 27.48
N ALA A 99 14.00 -9.87 28.04
CA ALA A 99 14.32 -9.27 29.34
C ALA A 99 13.58 -10.02 30.46
N ALA A 100 14.32 -10.60 31.40
CA ALA A 100 13.77 -11.25 32.58
C ALA A 100 14.74 -11.12 33.76
N GLU A 101 14.22 -11.15 34.99
CA GLU A 101 15.06 -11.20 36.19
C GLU A 101 15.84 -12.52 36.24
N THR A 102 17.11 -12.46 36.65
CA THR A 102 18.09 -13.56 36.61
C THR A 102 17.57 -14.94 37.07
N PRO A 103 16.80 -15.09 38.18
CA PRO A 103 16.29 -16.39 38.57
C PRO A 103 15.23 -16.96 37.61
N LEU A 104 14.47 -16.13 36.90
CA LEU A 104 13.45 -16.56 35.93
C LEU A 104 14.07 -16.98 34.59
N MET A 105 15.19 -16.37 34.19
CA MET A 105 15.96 -16.83 33.03
C MET A 105 16.42 -18.28 33.20
N LEU A 106 16.88 -18.70 34.37
CA LEU A 106 17.45 -20.06 34.54
C LEU A 106 16.42 -21.19 34.48
N ILE A 107 15.14 -20.91 34.81
CA ILE A 107 14.14 -21.97 35.03
C ILE A 107 13.38 -22.37 33.73
N ARG A 108 13.18 -21.44 32.79
CA ARG A 108 12.33 -21.67 31.60
C ARG A 108 12.98 -21.39 30.25
N PHE A 109 14.23 -20.94 30.23
CA PHE A 109 14.90 -20.48 29.02
C PHE A 109 15.19 -21.60 28.01
N ASN A 110 15.51 -22.82 28.47
CA ASN A 110 15.84 -23.91 27.56
C ASN A 110 14.65 -24.32 26.68
N THR A 111 13.45 -24.42 27.26
CA THR A 111 12.22 -24.77 26.53
C THR A 111 11.77 -23.66 25.58
N LEU A 112 11.97 -22.39 25.96
CA LEU A 112 11.61 -21.25 25.11
C LEU A 112 12.54 -21.13 23.90
N LEU A 113 13.84 -21.33 24.07
CA LEU A 113 14.78 -21.34 22.94
C LEU A 113 14.49 -22.49 21.96
N GLU A 114 14.20 -23.69 22.47
CA GLU A 114 13.85 -24.84 21.64
C GLU A 114 12.58 -24.57 20.83
N GLN A 115 11.52 -24.03 21.45
CA GLN A 115 10.28 -23.70 20.76
C GLN A 115 10.43 -22.58 19.72
N VAL A 116 11.24 -21.56 20.01
CA VAL A 116 11.50 -20.47 19.06
C VAL A 116 12.32 -20.98 17.88
N ASN A 117 13.31 -21.85 18.11
CA ASN A 117 14.12 -22.42 17.04
C ASN A 117 13.32 -23.39 16.15
N GLU A 118 12.43 -24.21 16.72
CA GLU A 118 11.55 -25.10 15.95
C GLU A 118 10.54 -24.31 15.08
N ARG A 119 9.98 -23.23 15.62
CA ARG A 119 8.97 -22.43 14.92
C ARG A 119 9.57 -21.42 13.94
N TYR A 120 10.78 -20.92 14.20
CA TYR A 120 11.46 -19.88 13.43
C TYR A 120 12.98 -20.16 13.31
N PRO A 121 13.39 -21.06 12.40
CA PRO A 121 14.79 -21.48 12.26
C PRO A 121 15.75 -20.38 11.76
N GLN A 122 15.23 -19.22 11.36
CA GLN A 122 15.99 -18.06 10.89
C GLN A 122 16.00 -16.90 11.90
N ALA A 123 15.47 -17.08 13.12
CA ALA A 123 15.43 -16.05 14.15
C ALA A 123 16.78 -15.89 14.86
N THR A 124 17.16 -14.65 15.19
CA THR A 124 18.34 -14.38 16.01
C THR A 124 17.87 -13.98 17.41
N VAL A 125 18.10 -14.84 18.41
CA VAL A 125 17.76 -14.54 19.80
C VAL A 125 18.92 -13.79 20.46
N LYS A 126 18.65 -12.63 21.05
CA LYS A 126 19.63 -11.88 21.85
C LYS A 126 19.11 -11.74 23.29
N LEU A 127 20.02 -11.95 24.24
CA LEU A 127 19.84 -11.69 25.66
C LEU A 127 20.08 -10.20 25.94
#